data_AF-A0A0N4ZTR5-F1
#
_entry.id   AF-A0A0N4ZTR5-F1
#
_cell.length_a   1.000
_cell.length_b   1.000
_cell.length_c   1.000
_cell.angle_alpha   90.00
_cell.angle_beta   90.00
_cell.angle_gamma   90.00
#
_symmetry.space_group_name_H-M   'P 1'
#
loop_
_entity.id
_entity.type
_entity.pdbx_description
1 polymer ?
#
loop_
_entity_poly.entity_id
_entity_poly.type
_entity_poly.pdbx_seq_one_letter_code
_entity_poly.pdbx_strand_id
1 'polypeptide(L)'
;MATQLVLFTSFFLPIFITWLGLYNEWIPIINKSLPSFLNYIMGYIPFFFIGGLGMYALFSITFGVLNFNDCKTAQLELMDEVEEVKKELKERNIIS
;
A
#
# COMPACT_ATOMS: atom_id res chain seq x y z
N MET A 1 -3.04 12.67 -16.02
CA MET A 1 -1.76 12.57 -15.28
C MET A 1 -1.54 13.73 -14.30
N ALA A 2 -1.81 14.99 -14.68
CA ALA A 2 -1.68 16.14 -13.77
C ALA A 2 -2.57 16.03 -12.49
N THR A 3 -3.77 15.48 -12.59
CA THR A 3 -4.71 15.39 -11.46
C THR A 3 -4.22 14.49 -10.31
N GLN A 4 -3.59 13.35 -10.62
CA GLN A 4 -3.07 12.47 -9.57
C GLN A 4 -1.82 13.03 -8.89
N LEU A 5 -0.96 13.72 -9.65
CA LEU A 5 0.18 14.42 -9.10
C LEU A 5 -0.28 15.49 -8.10
N VAL A 6 -1.28 16.30 -8.47
CA VAL A 6 -1.82 17.38 -7.64
C VAL A 6 -2.42 16.85 -6.34
N LEU A 7 -3.18 15.76 -6.40
CA LEU A 7 -3.72 15.12 -5.19
C LEU A 7 -2.61 14.63 -4.28
N PHE A 8 -1.60 13.95 -4.83
CA PHE A 8 -0.45 13.48 -4.05
C PHE A 8 0.32 14.64 -3.41
N THR A 9 0.65 15.68 -4.18
CA THR A 9 1.36 16.85 -3.66
C THR A 9 0.56 17.58 -2.60
N SER A 10 -0.76 17.67 -2.74
CA SER A 10 -1.63 18.32 -1.75
C SER A 10 -1.55 17.70 -0.36
N PHE A 11 -1.30 16.39 -0.24
CA PHE A 11 -1.19 15.73 1.08
C PHE A 11 0.26 15.66 1.56
N PHE A 12 1.21 15.33 0.67
CA PHE A 12 2.59 15.12 1.07
C PHE A 12 3.36 16.41 1.34
N LEU A 13 3.09 17.50 0.59
CA LEU A 13 3.76 18.79 0.82
C LEU A 13 3.51 19.37 2.21
N PRO A 14 2.26 19.52 2.71
CA PRO A 14 2.04 20.12 4.02
C PRO A 14 2.67 19.30 5.15
N ILE A 15 2.66 17.97 5.05
CA ILE A 15 3.32 17.09 6.03
C ILE A 15 4.83 17.32 6.02
N PHE A 16 5.44 17.36 4.83
CA PHE A 16 6.86 17.59 4.68
C PHE A 16 7.30 18.99 5.15
N ILE A 17 6.53 20.02 4.84
CA ILE A 17 6.77 21.40 5.29
C ILE A 17 6.66 21.49 6.81
N THR A 18 5.65 20.84 7.40
CA THR A 18 5.46 20.80 8.86
C THR A 18 6.66 20.13 9.54
N TRP A 19 7.14 19.01 9.01
CA TRP A 19 8.34 18.33 9.51
C TRP A 19 9.60 19.21 9.43
N LEU A 20 9.82 19.91 8.32
CA LEU A 20 10.93 20.86 8.18
C LEU A 20 10.82 22.05 9.15
N GLY A 21 9.61 22.55 9.37
CA GLY A 21 9.36 23.64 10.33
C GLY A 21 9.65 23.22 11.78
N LEU A 22 9.32 21.97 12.14
CA LEU A 22 9.68 21.37 13.44
C LEU A 22 11.19 21.17 13.56
N TYR A 23 11.86 20.66 12.52
CA TYR A 23 13.31 20.45 12.51
C TYR A 23 14.11 21.76 12.63
N ASN A 24 13.63 22.85 12.00
CA ASN A 24 14.26 24.18 12.05
C ASN A 24 13.78 25.06 13.23
N GLU A 25 13.00 24.49 14.16
CA GLU A 25 12.48 25.19 15.35
C GLU A 25 11.69 26.47 15.04
N TRP A 26 10.97 26.54 13.90
CA TRP A 26 10.21 27.74 13.51
C TRP A 26 9.19 28.20 14.55
N ILE A 27 8.71 27.29 15.40
CA ILE A 27 7.77 27.59 16.49
C ILE A 27 8.41 27.18 17.83
N PRO A 28 9.07 28.12 18.54
CA PRO A 28 9.84 27.82 19.75
C PRO A 28 8.98 27.31 20.92
N ILE A 29 7.69 27.65 20.94
CA ILE A 29 6.73 27.21 21.96
C ILE A 29 6.51 25.69 21.91
N ILE A 30 6.39 25.14 20.70
CA ILE A 30 6.16 23.70 20.48
C ILE A 30 7.46 22.94 20.76
N ASN A 31 8.59 23.45 20.28
CA ASN A 31 9.89 22.81 20.46
C ASN A 31 10.30 22.70 21.95
N LYS A 32 10.02 23.72 22.75
CA LYS A 32 10.33 23.71 24.20
C LYS A 32 9.48 22.70 24.99
N SER A 33 8.28 22.39 24.52
CA SER A 33 7.39 21.40 25.14
C SER A 33 7.69 19.97 24.70
N LEU A 34 8.60 19.78 23.73
CA LEU A 34 8.86 18.48 23.15
C LEU A 34 9.84 17.67 24.03
N PRO A 35 9.57 16.38 24.29
CA PRO A 35 10.52 15.50 24.97
C PRO A 35 11.88 15.48 24.24
N SER A 36 12.98 15.52 25.00
CA SER A 36 14.36 15.54 24.48
C SER A 36 14.68 14.38 23.54
N PHE A 37 14.03 13.23 23.72
CA PHE A 37 14.15 12.06 22.84
C PHE A 37 13.65 12.32 21.41
N LEU A 38 12.58 13.11 21.25
CA LEU A 38 12.03 13.41 19.92
C LEU A 38 12.98 14.30 19.12
N ASN A 39 13.72 15.21 19.77
CA ASN A 39 14.72 16.04 19.09
C ASN A 39 15.82 15.18 18.43
N TYR A 40 16.24 14.09 19.09
CA TYR A 40 17.21 13.18 18.51
C TYR A 40 16.64 12.38 17.34
N ILE A 41 15.39 11.89 17.47
CA ILE A 41 14.74 11.09 16.43
C ILE A 41 14.33 11.92 15.20
N MET A 42 14.07 13.21 15.37
CA MET A 42 13.49 14.05 14.32
C MET A 42 14.29 14.04 13.01
N GLY A 43 15.63 13.97 13.09
CA GLY A 43 16.50 13.85 11.93
C GLY A 43 16.51 12.45 11.27
N TYR A 44 16.12 11.41 12.00
CA TYR A 44 16.06 10.03 11.51
C TYR A 44 14.67 9.62 11.00
N ILE A 45 13.65 10.49 11.14
CA ILE A 45 12.28 10.25 10.65
C ILE A 45 12.25 9.75 9.18
N PRO A 46 13.00 10.34 8.23
CA PRO A 46 13.00 9.86 6.84
C PRO A 46 13.50 8.41 6.71
N PHE A 47 14.51 8.02 7.49
CA PHE A 47 15.03 6.65 7.48
C PHE A 47 14.02 5.66 8.05
N PHE A 48 13.31 6.03 9.12
CA PHE A 48 12.22 5.21 9.66
C PHE A 48 11.06 5.08 8.68
N PHE A 49 10.75 6.13 7.92
CA PHE A 49 9.70 6.08 6.90
C PHE A 49 10.05 5.12 5.76
N ILE A 50 11.30 5.18 5.26
CA ILE A 50 11.81 4.26 4.24
C ILE A 50 11.86 2.83 4.78
N GLY A 51 12.35 2.64 6.00
CA GLY A 51 12.37 1.33 6.66
C GLY A 51 10.96 0.76 6.85
N GLY A 52 10.00 1.60 7.25
CA GLY A 52 8.59 1.23 7.39
C GLY A 52 7.97 0.85 6.04
N LEU A 53 8.25 1.58 4.97
CA LEU A 53 7.83 1.23 3.61
C LEU A 53 8.46 -0.09 3.15
N GLY A 54 9.74 -0.31 3.44
CA GLY A 54 10.43 -1.57 3.15
C GLY A 54 9.82 -2.75 3.90
N MET A 55 9.53 -2.58 5.20
CA MET A 55 8.85 -3.60 6.00
C MET A 55 7.43 -3.84 5.49
N TYR A 56 6.69 -2.79 5.13
CA TYR A 56 5.36 -2.92 4.52
C TYR A 56 5.42 -3.71 3.22
N ALA A 57 6.39 -3.43 2.35
CA ALA A 57 6.59 -4.18 1.12
C ALA A 57 6.92 -5.65 1.40
N LEU A 58 7.82 -5.93 2.34
CA LEU A 58 8.15 -7.29 2.76
C LEU A 58 6.93 -8.02 3.33
N PHE A 59 6.16 -7.38 4.21
CA PHE A 59 4.94 -7.95 4.77
C PHE A 59 3.88 -8.16 3.72
N SER A 60 3.69 -7.22 2.79
CA SER A 60 2.72 -7.33 1.70
C SER A 60 3.07 -8.49 0.76
N ILE A 61 4.35 -8.64 0.41
CA ILE A 61 4.83 -9.77 -0.40
C ILE A 61 4.69 -11.08 0.38
N THR A 62 5.14 -11.12 1.64
CA THR A 62 5.04 -12.31 2.48
C THR A 62 3.59 -12.73 2.67
N PHE A 63 2.70 -11.78 2.96
CA PHE A 63 1.27 -12.03 3.06
C PHE A 63 0.68 -12.47 1.72
N GLY A 64 1.07 -11.86 0.60
CA GLY A 64 0.64 -12.26 -0.74
C GLY A 64 1.10 -13.68 -1.13
N VAL A 65 2.31 -14.07 -0.73
CA VAL A 65 2.87 -15.41 -0.96
C VAL A 65 2.22 -16.43 -0.02
N LEU A 66 2.07 -16.12 1.27
CA LEU A 66 1.41 -17.01 2.22
C LEU A 66 -0.08 -17.20 1.88
N ASN A 67 -0.74 -16.14 1.44
CA ASN A 67 -2.13 -16.17 1.02
C ASN A 67 -2.30 -16.59 -0.44
N PHE A 68 -1.21 -16.94 -1.14
CA PHE A 68 -1.15 -17.50 -2.49
C PHE A 68 -2.25 -16.98 -3.44
N ASN A 69 -2.45 -15.65 -3.47
CA ASN A 69 -3.40 -14.99 -4.38
C ASN A 69 -4.71 -15.78 -4.61
N ASP A 70 -5.38 -16.26 -3.56
CA ASP A 70 -6.72 -16.90 -3.56
C ASP A 70 -7.16 -17.46 -4.94
N CYS A 71 -6.37 -18.37 -5.52
CA CYS A 71 -6.70 -18.94 -6.84
C CYS A 71 -7.99 -19.78 -6.78
N LYS A 72 -8.55 -20.05 -5.60
CA LYS A 72 -9.80 -20.80 -5.44
C LYS A 72 -10.97 -20.08 -6.09
N THR A 73 -11.09 -18.76 -5.95
CA THR A 73 -12.20 -18.00 -6.55
C THR A 73 -12.07 -17.94 -8.07
N ALA A 74 -10.88 -17.60 -8.58
CA ALA A 74 -10.63 -17.60 -10.03
C ALA A 74 -10.71 -19.01 -10.65
N GLN A 75 -10.32 -20.05 -9.91
CA GLN A 75 -10.45 -21.45 -10.33
C GLN A 75 -11.93 -21.89 -10.36
N LEU A 76 -12.75 -21.46 -9.40
CA LEU A 76 -14.18 -21.74 -9.38
C LEU A 76 -14.90 -21.08 -10.55
N GLU A 77 -14.64 -19.80 -10.83
CA GLU A 77 -15.21 -19.12 -12.01
C GLU A 77 -14.84 -19.82 -13.31
N LEU A 78 -13.56 -20.21 -13.48
CA LEU A 78 -13.11 -20.92 -14.68
C LEU A 78 -13.71 -22.34 -14.76
N MET A 79 -13.94 -23.02 -13.64
CA MET A 79 -14.57 -24.35 -13.63
C MET A 79 -16.06 -24.28 -14.01
N ASP A 80 -16.77 -23.24 -13.57
CA ASP A 80 -18.17 -22.99 -13.96
C ASP A 80 -18.28 -22.72 -15.46
N GLU A 81 -17.41 -21.88 -16.04
CA GLU A 81 -17.36 -21.63 -17.48
C GLU A 81 -17.10 -22.92 -18.28
N VAL A 82 -16.22 -23.79 -17.78
CA VAL A 82 -15.95 -25.09 -18.42
C VAL A 82 -17.15 -26.03 -18.35
N GLU A 83 -17.90 -26.04 -17.24
CA GLU A 83 -19.08 -26.88 -17.09
C GLU A 83 -20.22 -26.41 -18.00
N GLU A 84 -20.41 -25.10 -18.14
CA GLU A 84 -21.39 -24.51 -19.05
C GLU A 84 -21.08 -24.84 -20.52
N VAL A 85 -19.83 -24.67 -20.95
CA VAL A 85 -19.37 -25.04 -22.30
C VAL A 85 -19.52 -26.55 -22.53
N LYS A 86 -19.21 -27.39 -21.53
CA LYS A 86 -19.36 -28.84 -21.64
C LYS A 86 -20.83 -29.24 -21.83
N LYS A 87 -21.75 -28.54 -21.18
CA LYS A 87 -23.19 -28.76 -21.32
C LYS A 87 -23.70 -28.37 -22.71
N GLU A 88 -23.28 -27.21 -23.23
CA GLU A 88 -23.60 -26.82 -24.61
C GLU A 88 -23.04 -27.80 -25.65
N LEU A 89 -21.81 -28.29 -25.47
CA LEU A 89 -21.20 -29.24 -26.39
C LEU A 89 -21.90 -30.61 -26.38
N LYS A 90 -22.45 -31.00 -25.22
CA LYS A 90 -23.28 -32.21 -25.08
C LYS A 90 -24.65 -32.05 -25.73
N GLU A 91 -25.30 -30.89 -25.57
CA GLU A 91 -26.55 -30.57 -26.26
C GLU A 91 -26.38 -30.55 -27.79
N ARG A 92 -25.22 -30.08 -28.26
CA ARG A 92 -24.85 -30.09 -29.68
C ARG A 92 -24.39 -31.46 -30.20
N ASN A 93 -24.37 -32.52 -29.37
CA ASN A 93 -23.90 -33.88 -29.71
C ASN A 93 -22.45 -33.94 -30.25
N ILE A 94 -21.61 -32.97 -29.90
CA ILE A 94 -20.20 -32.94 -30.32
C ILE A 94 -19.36 -33.84 -29.41
N ILE A 95 -19.79 -34.00 -28.15
CA ILE A 95 -19.10 -34.77 -27.12
C ILE A 95 -20.17 -35.56 -26.33
N SER A 96 -19.90 -36.84 -26.04
CA SER A 96 -20.81 -37.74 -25.31
C SER A 96 -20.84 -37.52 -23.81
#